data_AF-A0A2N1KKI9-F1
#
_entry.id   AF-A0A2N1KKI9-F1
#
_cell.length_a   1.000
_cell.length_b   1.000
_cell.length_c   1.000
_cell.angle_alpha   90.00
_cell.angle_beta   90.00
_cell.angle_gamma   90.00
#
_symmetry.space_group_name_H-M   'P 1'
#
loop_
_entity.id
_entity.type
_entity.pdbx_description
1 polymer ?
#
loop_
_entity_poly.entity_id
_entity_poly.type
_entity_poly.pdbx_seq_one_letter_code
_entity_poly.pdbx_strand_id
1 'polypeptide(L)'
;MKTQLEQSGFSCEGLRFNHLLVRAAIEGLICLGPREGKEFTYVLRDEWISGKHIKTREEALAEWAFRYFTSHGPATIADFAWWSGLTMNEAKMGLASVEPELARIIFNHETYWMSPKMEPAPAHTVHLLPSFDEFLLGYRDRSLALAKEHLFSVVGSNNGLFKPIIVKNGQVIGIWKRVMIKKEYQIETRFFDGKEVNIKDAIQAVLTYAN
;
A
#
# COMPACT_ATOMS: atom_id res chain seq x y z
N MET A 1 -16.66 -13.83 -20.59
CA MET A 1 -15.96 -14.76 -19.66
C MET A 1 -16.95 -15.54 -18.79
N LYS A 2 -17.78 -14.90 -17.96
CA LYS A 2 -18.77 -15.59 -17.10
C LYS A 2 -19.67 -16.55 -17.89
N THR A 3 -20.29 -16.06 -18.97
CA THR A 3 -21.15 -16.86 -19.85
C THR A 3 -20.42 -18.07 -20.45
N GLN A 4 -19.18 -17.91 -20.93
CA GLN A 4 -18.39 -19.02 -21.46
C GLN A 4 -18.05 -20.08 -20.40
N LEU A 5 -17.76 -19.67 -19.15
CA LEU A 5 -17.51 -20.59 -18.03
C LEU A 5 -18.77 -21.39 -17.69
N GLU A 6 -19.93 -20.73 -17.63
CA GLU A 6 -21.23 -21.41 -17.39
C GLU A 6 -21.56 -22.40 -18.52
N GLN A 7 -21.33 -22.03 -19.78
CA GLN A 7 -21.50 -22.92 -20.94
C GLN A 7 -20.54 -24.12 -20.90
N SER A 8 -19.39 -23.96 -20.27
CA SER A 8 -18.39 -25.03 -20.07
C SER A 8 -18.66 -25.85 -18.80
N GLY A 9 -19.81 -25.65 -18.14
CA GLY A 9 -20.25 -26.43 -16.97
C GLY A 9 -19.73 -25.93 -15.63
N PHE A 10 -19.06 -24.77 -15.57
CA PHE A 10 -18.61 -24.16 -14.33
C PHE A 10 -19.65 -23.18 -13.80
N SER A 11 -20.29 -23.50 -12.67
CA SER A 11 -21.17 -22.54 -11.99
C SER A 11 -20.41 -21.28 -11.58
N CYS A 12 -20.99 -20.12 -11.88
CA CYS A 12 -20.48 -18.80 -11.56
C CYS A 12 -21.38 -18.06 -10.56
N GLU A 13 -22.17 -18.80 -9.78
CA GLU A 13 -23.09 -18.25 -8.78
C GLU A 13 -22.34 -17.71 -7.54
N GLY A 14 -22.96 -16.72 -6.87
CA GLY A 14 -22.41 -16.08 -5.69
C GLY A 14 -20.99 -15.52 -5.93
N LEU A 15 -20.06 -15.86 -5.02
CA LEU A 15 -18.67 -15.42 -5.08
C LEU A 15 -17.77 -16.34 -5.92
N ARG A 16 -18.30 -17.45 -6.46
CA ARG A 16 -17.48 -18.45 -7.15
C ARG A 16 -16.75 -17.88 -8.36
N PHE A 17 -17.42 -17.04 -9.14
CA PHE A 17 -16.81 -16.36 -10.27
C PHE A 17 -15.61 -15.49 -9.84
N ASN A 18 -15.77 -14.72 -8.76
CA ASN A 18 -14.68 -13.88 -8.23
C ASN A 18 -13.50 -14.73 -7.75
N HIS A 19 -13.74 -15.87 -7.09
CA HIS A 19 -12.67 -16.76 -6.67
C HIS A 19 -11.92 -17.40 -7.85
N LEU A 20 -12.62 -17.74 -8.94
CA LEU A 20 -12.00 -18.23 -10.17
C LEU A 20 -11.09 -17.16 -10.79
N LEU A 21 -11.54 -15.90 -10.85
CA LEU A 21 -10.73 -14.77 -11.34
C LEU A 21 -9.50 -14.54 -10.47
N VAL A 22 -9.66 -14.50 -9.14
CA VAL A 22 -8.55 -14.32 -8.19
C VAL A 22 -7.52 -15.44 -8.34
N ARG A 23 -7.97 -16.70 -8.42
CA ARG A 23 -7.07 -17.84 -8.61
C ARG A 23 -6.31 -17.73 -9.93
N ALA A 24 -7.00 -17.45 -11.04
CA ALA A 24 -6.36 -17.29 -12.34
C ALA A 24 -5.34 -16.14 -12.35
N ALA A 25 -5.59 -15.06 -11.62
CA ALA A 25 -4.64 -13.96 -11.46
C ALA A 25 -3.41 -14.36 -10.62
N ILE A 26 -3.61 -15.05 -9.49
CA ILE A 26 -2.51 -15.55 -8.63
C ILE A 26 -1.64 -16.57 -9.37
N GLU A 27 -2.26 -17.47 -10.14
CA GLU A 27 -1.55 -18.42 -11.00
C GLU A 27 -0.92 -17.74 -12.23
N GLY A 28 -1.18 -16.44 -12.43
CA GLY A 28 -0.55 -15.65 -13.48
C GLY A 28 -1.12 -15.86 -14.88
N LEU A 29 -2.32 -16.40 -15.00
CA LEU A 29 -2.97 -16.63 -16.30
C LEU A 29 -3.56 -15.33 -16.87
N ILE A 30 -4.15 -14.50 -16.01
CA ILE A 30 -4.85 -13.28 -16.41
C ILE A 30 -4.33 -12.05 -15.67
N CYS A 31 -4.49 -10.87 -16.28
CA CYS A 31 -4.36 -9.57 -15.62
C CYS A 31 -5.53 -8.66 -16.03
N LEU A 32 -5.65 -7.49 -15.39
CA LEU A 32 -6.67 -6.50 -15.76
C LEU A 32 -6.39 -5.93 -17.15
N GLY A 33 -7.41 -5.93 -18.00
CA GLY A 33 -7.39 -5.33 -19.33
C GLY A 33 -8.00 -3.92 -19.38
N PRO A 34 -8.07 -3.32 -20.58
CA PRO A 34 -8.77 -2.05 -20.79
C PRO A 34 -10.25 -2.16 -20.42
N ARG A 35 -10.75 -1.19 -19.65
CA ARG A 35 -12.16 -1.18 -19.24
C ARG A 35 -13.09 -1.02 -20.44
N GLU A 36 -14.23 -1.70 -20.38
CA GLU A 36 -15.35 -1.49 -21.29
C GLU A 36 -16.44 -0.73 -20.55
N GLY A 37 -16.50 0.59 -20.77
CA GLY A 37 -17.40 1.47 -20.02
C GLY A 37 -17.13 1.40 -18.51
N LYS A 38 -18.09 0.88 -17.74
CA LYS A 38 -17.96 0.72 -16.28
C LYS A 38 -17.42 -0.66 -15.87
N GLU A 39 -17.32 -1.60 -16.79
CA GLU A 39 -16.95 -2.99 -16.48
C GLU A 39 -15.42 -3.16 -16.44
N PHE A 40 -14.97 -4.06 -15.56
CA PHE A 40 -13.60 -4.56 -15.59
C PHE A 40 -13.47 -5.68 -16.61
N THR A 41 -12.38 -5.68 -17.36
CA THR A 41 -12.05 -6.75 -18.31
C THR A 41 -10.77 -7.45 -17.87
N TYR A 42 -10.56 -8.64 -18.41
CA TYR A 42 -9.40 -9.47 -18.14
C TYR A 42 -8.81 -9.95 -19.47
N VAL A 43 -7.49 -9.97 -19.53
CA VAL A 43 -6.71 -10.41 -20.70
C VAL A 43 -5.74 -11.50 -20.28
N LEU A 44 -5.30 -12.33 -21.23
CA LEU A 44 -4.24 -13.29 -20.98
C LEU A 44 -2.94 -12.53 -20.70
N ARG A 45 -2.36 -12.77 -19.52
CA ARG A 45 -1.15 -12.06 -19.08
C ARG A 45 -0.03 -12.20 -20.11
N ASP A 46 0.10 -13.40 -20.67
CA ASP A 46 1.19 -13.77 -21.58
C ASP A 46 1.11 -13.11 -22.96
N GLU A 47 -0.09 -12.69 -23.38
CA GLU A 47 -0.27 -11.94 -24.64
C GLU A 47 0.05 -10.45 -24.46
N TRP A 48 -0.11 -9.93 -23.23
CA TRP A 48 0.03 -8.50 -22.93
C TRP A 48 1.38 -8.13 -22.31
N ILE A 49 2.01 -9.03 -21.57
CA ILE A 49 3.25 -8.79 -20.86
C ILE A 49 4.33 -9.69 -21.47
N SER A 50 5.15 -9.11 -22.34
CA SER A 50 6.30 -9.78 -22.96
C SER A 50 7.54 -9.73 -22.06
N GLY A 51 8.54 -10.58 -22.33
CA GLY A 51 9.84 -10.53 -21.64
C GLY A 51 9.87 -11.23 -20.27
N LYS A 52 9.27 -12.42 -20.17
CA LYS A 52 9.26 -13.20 -18.92
C LYS A 52 10.68 -13.55 -18.48
N HIS A 53 11.11 -12.99 -17.35
CA HIS A 53 12.17 -13.58 -16.55
C HIS A 53 11.53 -14.28 -15.35
N ILE A 54 11.36 -15.59 -15.45
CA ILE A 54 10.93 -16.39 -14.30
C ILE A 54 12.11 -16.41 -13.33
N LYS A 55 11.93 -15.76 -12.18
CA LYS A 55 12.94 -15.75 -11.13
C LYS A 55 12.87 -17.05 -10.34
N THR A 56 14.01 -17.52 -9.86
CA THR A 56 14.02 -18.53 -8.79
C THR A 56 13.36 -17.97 -7.54
N ARG A 57 13.02 -18.84 -6.57
CA ARG A 57 12.42 -18.39 -5.32
C ARG A 57 13.36 -17.43 -4.58
N GLU A 58 14.64 -17.74 -4.58
CA GLU A 58 15.71 -16.98 -3.92
C GLU A 58 15.87 -15.60 -4.57
N GLU A 59 15.94 -15.53 -5.91
CA GLU A 59 16.01 -14.27 -6.66
C GLU A 59 14.78 -13.39 -6.39
N ALA A 60 13.60 -13.99 -6.36
CA ALA A 60 12.36 -13.27 -6.06
C ALA A 60 12.35 -12.72 -4.63
N LEU A 61 12.79 -13.51 -3.64
CA LEU A 61 12.87 -13.07 -2.24
C LEU A 61 13.86 -11.92 -2.06
N ALA A 62 15.04 -12.00 -2.70
CA ALA A 62 16.03 -10.94 -2.67
C ALA A 62 15.48 -9.64 -3.30
N GLU A 63 14.90 -9.72 -4.49
CA GLU A 63 14.30 -8.55 -5.15
C GLU A 63 13.17 -7.94 -4.32
N TRP A 64 12.32 -8.77 -3.72
CA TRP A 64 11.20 -8.30 -2.90
C TRP A 64 11.70 -7.56 -1.66
N ALA A 65 12.71 -8.10 -0.97
CA ALA A 65 13.33 -7.47 0.19
C ALA A 65 13.99 -6.14 -0.18
N PHE A 66 14.80 -6.12 -1.25
CA PHE A 66 15.47 -4.91 -1.71
C PHE A 66 14.47 -3.81 -2.05
N ARG A 67 13.44 -4.11 -2.84
CA ARG A 67 12.40 -3.14 -3.22
C ARG A 67 11.66 -2.62 -1.99
N TYR A 68 11.29 -3.49 -1.06
CA TYR A 68 10.60 -3.09 0.16
C TYR A 68 11.46 -2.13 1.00
N PHE A 69 12.68 -2.51 1.38
CA PHE A 69 13.50 -1.67 2.27
C PHE A 69 13.98 -0.38 1.61
N THR A 70 14.13 -0.35 0.28
CA THR A 70 14.52 0.88 -0.42
C THR A 70 13.36 1.86 -0.62
N SER A 71 12.10 1.40 -0.57
CA SER A 71 10.91 2.24 -0.73
C SER A 71 10.19 2.56 0.61
N HIS A 72 10.21 1.63 1.56
CA HIS A 72 9.52 1.72 2.86
C HIS A 72 10.50 1.85 4.04
N GLY A 73 11.81 1.86 3.80
CA GLY A 73 12.77 2.13 4.86
C GLY A 73 12.51 3.48 5.55
N PRO A 74 12.91 3.67 6.82
CA PRO A 74 13.42 2.67 7.75
C PRO A 74 12.32 1.67 8.16
N ALA A 75 12.55 0.38 7.98
CA ALA A 75 11.59 -0.68 8.33
C ALA A 75 12.27 -1.88 8.97
N THR A 76 11.56 -2.60 9.84
CA THR A 76 12.07 -3.83 10.46
C THR A 76 11.80 -5.05 9.58
N ILE A 77 12.44 -6.17 9.91
CA ILE A 77 12.11 -7.45 9.28
C ILE A 77 10.68 -7.91 9.59
N ALA A 78 10.15 -7.53 10.75
CA ALA A 78 8.77 -7.86 11.14
C ALA A 78 7.76 -7.10 10.28
N ASP A 79 8.08 -5.86 9.90
CA ASP A 79 7.27 -5.06 8.97
C ASP A 79 7.30 -5.69 7.58
N PHE A 80 8.49 -6.07 7.09
CA PHE A 80 8.62 -6.73 5.79
C PHE A 80 7.84 -8.04 5.71
N ALA A 81 7.95 -8.91 6.72
CA ALA A 81 7.21 -10.17 6.77
C ALA A 81 5.69 -9.95 6.81
N TRP A 82 5.23 -8.95 7.59
CA TRP A 82 3.82 -8.58 7.67
C TRP A 82 3.29 -8.07 6.33
N TRP A 83 4.01 -7.14 5.71
CA TRP A 83 3.58 -6.51 4.46
C TRP A 83 3.59 -7.48 3.28
N SER A 84 4.64 -8.31 3.17
CA SER A 84 4.80 -9.25 2.05
C SER A 84 3.94 -10.52 2.18
N GLY A 85 3.48 -10.85 3.39
CA GLY A 85 2.82 -12.12 3.68
C GLY A 85 3.76 -13.33 3.66
N LEU A 86 5.08 -13.11 3.56
CA LEU A 86 6.09 -14.17 3.60
C LEU A 86 6.21 -14.75 5.01
N THR A 87 6.66 -16.00 5.09
CA THR A 87 7.09 -16.55 6.39
C THR A 87 8.31 -15.77 6.90
N MET A 88 8.50 -15.77 8.22
CA MET A 88 9.66 -15.11 8.83
C MET A 88 10.99 -15.68 8.30
N ASN A 89 11.04 -16.97 7.94
CA ASN A 89 12.23 -17.59 7.36
C ASN A 89 12.52 -17.04 5.95
N GLU A 90 11.51 -16.94 5.09
CA GLU A 90 11.65 -16.38 3.75
C GLU A 90 12.03 -14.89 3.79
N ALA A 91 11.44 -14.12 4.70
CA ALA A 91 11.78 -12.73 4.91
C ALA A 91 13.27 -12.57 5.32
N LYS A 92 13.77 -13.45 6.21
CA LYS A 92 15.18 -13.48 6.62
C LYS A 92 16.10 -13.86 5.47
N MET A 93 15.71 -14.85 4.66
CA MET A 93 16.48 -15.23 3.47
C MET A 93 16.60 -14.07 2.48
N GLY A 94 15.49 -13.41 2.15
CA GLY A 94 15.49 -12.27 1.25
C GLY A 94 16.34 -11.10 1.77
N LEU A 95 16.19 -10.74 3.05
CA LEU A 95 17.01 -9.69 3.66
C LEU A 95 18.51 -10.03 3.65
N ALA A 96 18.89 -11.25 4.05
CA ALA A 96 20.29 -11.65 4.09
C ALA A 96 20.97 -11.57 2.72
N SER A 97 20.23 -11.83 1.63
CA SER A 97 20.75 -11.72 0.26
C SER A 97 21.07 -10.29 -0.17
N VAL A 98 20.44 -9.27 0.43
CA VAL A 98 20.56 -7.87 0.01
C VAL A 98 21.08 -6.96 1.11
N GLU A 99 21.40 -7.51 2.28
CA GLU A 99 21.93 -6.79 3.44
C GLU A 99 23.10 -5.85 3.09
N PRO A 100 24.10 -6.26 2.28
CA PRO A 100 25.22 -5.39 1.93
C PRO A 100 24.85 -4.15 1.11
N GLU A 101 23.67 -4.14 0.49
CA GLU A 101 23.17 -3.04 -0.35
C GLU A 101 22.30 -2.04 0.42
N LEU A 102 21.98 -2.34 1.68
CA LEU A 102 21.09 -1.55 2.53
C LEU A 102 21.87 -0.81 3.62
N ALA A 103 21.37 0.36 3.99
CA ALA A 103 21.77 1.01 5.24
C ALA A 103 20.94 0.46 6.39
N ARG A 104 21.49 0.51 7.61
CA ARG A 104 20.79 0.12 8.83
C ARG A 104 21.01 1.09 9.98
N ILE A 105 19.98 1.24 10.81
CA ILE A 105 20.05 1.95 12.09
C ILE A 105 19.50 1.06 13.21
N ILE A 106 19.95 1.30 14.43
CA ILE A 106 19.39 0.67 15.62
C ILE A 106 18.62 1.73 16.39
N PHE A 107 17.34 1.47 16.63
CA PHE A 107 16.45 2.35 17.38
C PHE A 107 15.57 1.50 18.31
N ASN A 108 15.45 1.86 19.58
CA ASN A 108 14.70 1.10 20.58
C ASN A 108 15.01 -0.41 20.60
N HIS A 109 16.29 -0.77 20.47
CA HIS A 109 16.77 -2.17 20.41
C HIS A 109 16.31 -2.98 19.19
N GLU A 110 15.71 -2.34 18.19
CA GLU A 110 15.36 -2.97 16.91
C GLU A 110 16.26 -2.46 15.78
N THR A 111 16.50 -3.31 14.78
CA THR A 111 17.25 -2.93 13.57
C THR A 111 16.28 -2.55 12.47
N TYR A 112 16.46 -1.36 11.93
CA TYR A 112 15.71 -0.85 10.78
C TYR A 112 16.62 -0.80 9.57
N TRP A 113 16.10 -1.26 8.44
CA TRP A 113 16.78 -1.28 7.15
C TRP A 113 16.18 -0.23 6.22
N MET A 114 17.02 0.39 5.39
CA MET A 114 16.60 1.43 4.46
C MET A 114 17.52 1.53 3.24
N SER A 115 17.07 2.29 2.24
CA SER A 115 17.95 2.75 1.15
C SER A 115 19.14 3.53 1.73
N PRO A 116 20.40 3.26 1.30
CA PRO A 116 21.55 4.07 1.69
C PRO A 116 21.51 5.50 1.13
N LYS A 117 20.59 5.78 0.20
CA LYS A 117 20.37 7.11 -0.40
C LYS A 117 19.18 7.85 0.25
N MET A 118 18.68 7.35 1.38
CA MET A 118 17.56 7.97 2.07
C MET A 118 18.00 9.31 2.66
N GLU A 119 17.32 10.37 2.24
CA GLU A 119 17.49 11.70 2.82
C GLU A 119 16.33 12.00 3.76
N PRO A 120 16.58 12.74 4.87
CA PRO A 120 15.50 13.24 5.71
C PRO A 120 14.51 14.07 4.90
N ALA A 121 13.21 13.88 5.17
CA ALA A 121 12.19 14.73 4.56
C ALA A 121 12.41 16.20 4.97
N PRO A 122 12.13 17.17 4.08
CA PRO A 122 12.21 18.58 4.41
C PRO A 122 11.36 18.91 5.66
N ALA A 123 11.83 19.87 6.44
CA ALA A 123 11.03 20.37 7.57
C ALA A 123 9.74 21.03 7.06
N HIS A 124 8.67 20.87 7.84
CA HIS A 124 7.36 21.50 7.62
C HIS A 124 6.56 20.96 6.42
N THR A 125 6.78 19.70 6.03
CA THR A 125 5.93 19.05 5.03
C THR A 125 4.57 18.67 5.60
N VAL A 126 3.52 18.82 4.78
CA VAL A 126 2.18 18.31 5.07
C VAL A 126 1.65 17.55 3.87
N HIS A 127 1.14 16.34 4.11
CA HIS A 127 0.55 15.47 3.09
C HIS A 127 -0.88 15.09 3.47
N LEU A 128 -1.77 15.09 2.47
CA LEU A 128 -3.09 14.51 2.55
C LEU A 128 -3.06 13.16 1.83
N LEU A 129 -2.87 12.09 2.59
CA LEU A 129 -2.74 10.74 2.03
C LEU A 129 -4.12 10.06 1.97
N PRO A 130 -4.43 9.35 0.87
CA PRO A 130 -5.72 8.69 0.70
C PRO A 130 -5.89 7.51 1.67
N SER A 131 -7.09 6.94 1.66
CA SER A 131 -7.33 5.64 2.26
C SER A 131 -6.40 4.57 1.69
N PHE A 132 -5.96 3.64 2.54
CA PHE A 132 -5.09 2.52 2.17
C PHE A 132 -3.71 2.93 1.61
N ASP A 133 -3.20 4.09 2.00
CA ASP A 133 -1.86 4.53 1.63
C ASP A 133 -0.75 3.71 2.34
N GLU A 134 0.30 3.34 1.61
CA GLU A 134 1.43 2.54 2.11
C GLU A 134 2.17 3.18 3.28
N PHE A 135 2.04 4.50 3.49
CA PHE A 135 2.61 5.18 4.65
C PHE A 135 2.23 4.53 6.00
N LEU A 136 1.02 3.94 6.10
CA LEU A 136 0.63 3.13 7.25
C LEU A 136 0.51 1.64 6.92
N LEU A 137 0.20 1.27 5.69
CA LEU A 137 -0.02 -0.15 5.31
C LEU A 137 1.30 -0.92 5.22
N GLY A 138 2.39 -0.24 4.90
CA GLY A 138 3.74 -0.79 4.78
C GLY A 138 4.31 -1.38 6.06
N TYR A 139 3.72 -1.08 7.22
CA TYR A 139 4.28 -1.40 8.53
C TYR A 139 3.33 -2.23 9.38
N ARG A 140 3.90 -3.16 10.14
CA ARG A 140 3.20 -3.92 11.16
C ARG A 140 2.96 -3.04 12.39
N ASP A 141 4.04 -2.45 12.91
CA ASP A 141 3.95 -1.45 13.96
C ASP A 141 3.91 -0.05 13.36
N ARG A 142 2.83 0.67 13.66
CA ARG A 142 2.57 2.02 13.14
C ARG A 142 2.89 3.09 14.18
N SER A 143 3.36 2.70 15.38
CA SER A 143 3.53 3.58 16.53
C SER A 143 4.49 4.74 16.28
N LEU A 144 5.45 4.58 15.36
CA LEU A 144 6.36 5.65 14.96
C LEU A 144 5.66 6.75 14.15
N ALA A 145 4.63 6.41 13.38
CA ALA A 145 3.91 7.35 12.52
C ALA A 145 2.57 7.80 13.10
N LEU A 146 1.92 6.96 13.92
CA LEU A 146 0.58 7.14 14.44
C LEU A 146 0.53 6.78 15.92
N ALA A 147 0.24 7.78 16.76
CA ALA A 147 0.06 7.59 18.19
C ALA A 147 -1.06 6.57 18.48
N LYS A 148 -0.84 5.69 19.45
CA LYS A 148 -1.69 4.52 19.71
C LYS A 148 -3.13 4.92 20.08
N GLU A 149 -3.30 6.02 20.80
CA GLU A 149 -4.59 6.62 21.15
C GLU A 149 -5.43 7.01 19.93
N HIS A 150 -4.78 7.32 18.81
CA HIS A 150 -5.45 7.72 17.57
C HIS A 150 -5.62 6.56 16.57
N LEU A 151 -5.07 5.38 16.86
CA LEU A 151 -5.14 4.21 15.98
C LEU A 151 -6.59 3.86 15.63
N PHE A 152 -7.47 3.83 16.64
CA PHE A 152 -8.89 3.55 16.45
C PHE A 152 -9.59 4.61 15.57
N SER A 153 -9.14 5.87 15.65
CA SER A 153 -9.68 6.95 14.82
C SER A 153 -9.36 6.79 13.34
N VAL A 154 -8.22 6.16 13.01
CA VAL A 154 -7.71 5.98 11.64
C VAL A 154 -8.13 4.64 11.03
N VAL A 155 -7.99 3.54 11.76
CA VAL A 155 -8.21 2.17 11.26
C VAL A 155 -9.64 1.70 11.54
N GLY A 156 -10.33 2.31 12.53
CA GLY A 156 -11.69 1.96 12.92
C GLY A 156 -11.83 0.57 13.55
N SER A 157 -13.07 0.23 13.96
CA SER A 157 -13.48 -1.13 14.36
C SER A 157 -14.10 -1.95 13.23
N ASN A 158 -14.52 -1.30 12.14
CA ASN A 158 -15.30 -1.91 11.07
C ASN A 158 -14.41 -2.32 9.88
N ASN A 159 -14.25 -3.63 9.71
CA ASN A 159 -13.75 -4.28 8.48
C ASN A 159 -12.38 -3.82 7.95
N GLY A 160 -11.53 -3.21 8.78
CA GLY A 160 -10.18 -2.80 8.38
C GLY A 160 -10.10 -1.63 7.40
N LEU A 161 -11.10 -0.75 7.38
CA LEU A 161 -11.10 0.44 6.51
C LEU A 161 -10.15 1.52 7.03
N PHE A 162 -9.02 1.72 6.35
CA PHE A 162 -8.10 2.82 6.64
C PHE A 162 -8.67 4.14 6.14
N LYS A 163 -8.87 5.11 7.03
CA LYS A 163 -9.31 6.46 6.64
C LYS A 163 -8.18 7.26 5.98
N PRO A 164 -8.50 8.25 5.14
CA PRO A 164 -7.50 9.19 4.63
C PRO A 164 -6.90 9.99 5.79
N ILE A 165 -5.58 10.17 5.77
CA ILE A 165 -4.80 10.74 6.88
C ILE A 165 -4.10 12.04 6.50
N ILE A 166 -3.90 12.89 7.50
CA ILE A 166 -3.09 14.11 7.40
C ILE A 166 -1.75 13.81 8.07
N VAL A 167 -0.66 13.89 7.31
CA VAL A 167 0.69 13.63 7.80
C VAL A 167 1.48 14.93 7.81
N LYS A 168 2.12 15.24 8.93
CA LYS A 168 3.08 16.35 9.06
C LYS A 168 4.40 15.83 9.56
N ASN A 169 5.49 16.10 8.83
CA ASN A 169 6.84 15.66 9.20
C ASN A 169 6.90 14.16 9.59
N GLY A 170 6.20 13.31 8.85
CA GLY A 170 6.13 11.87 9.13
C GLY A 170 5.23 11.45 10.31
N GLN A 171 4.45 12.37 10.89
CA GLN A 171 3.49 12.07 11.96
C GLN A 171 2.06 12.24 11.48
N VAL A 172 1.19 11.29 11.75
CA VAL A 172 -0.25 11.41 11.52
C VAL A 172 -0.84 12.35 12.55
N ILE A 173 -1.35 13.49 12.09
CA ILE A 173 -1.91 14.55 12.93
C ILE A 173 -3.43 14.69 12.77
N GLY A 174 -4.06 13.86 11.94
CA GLY A 174 -5.50 13.94 11.72
C GLY A 174 -5.98 13.06 10.58
N ILE A 175 -7.26 13.19 10.29
CA ILE A 175 -7.92 12.57 9.15
C ILE A 175 -8.58 13.63 8.28
N TRP A 176 -8.76 13.30 7.00
CA TRP A 176 -9.50 14.15 6.08
C TRP A 176 -10.50 13.33 5.28
N LYS A 177 -11.47 14.00 4.68
CA LYS A 177 -12.35 13.41 3.68
C LYS A 177 -12.69 14.43 2.61
N ARG A 178 -12.91 13.94 1.40
CA ARG A 178 -13.47 14.73 0.31
C ARG A 178 -15.00 14.69 0.42
N VAL A 179 -15.62 15.85 0.34
CA VAL A 179 -17.08 16.01 0.31
C VAL A 179 -17.49 16.80 -0.92
N MET A 180 -18.72 16.61 -1.39
CA MET A 180 -19.29 17.40 -2.48
C MET A 180 -20.39 18.30 -1.91
N ILE A 181 -20.21 19.61 -2.01
CA ILE A 181 -21.15 20.62 -1.51
C ILE A 181 -21.47 21.55 -2.68
N LYS A 182 -22.76 21.71 -3.02
CA LYS A 182 -23.23 22.57 -4.12
C LYS A 182 -22.48 22.35 -5.46
N LYS A 183 -22.18 21.08 -5.79
CA LYS A 183 -21.42 20.64 -6.98
C LYS A 183 -19.93 21.00 -6.99
N GLU A 184 -19.39 21.47 -5.88
CA GLU A 184 -17.95 21.70 -5.71
C GLU A 184 -17.37 20.68 -4.73
N TYR A 185 -16.13 20.26 -5.00
CA TYR A 185 -15.40 19.39 -4.09
C TYR A 185 -14.75 20.22 -2.99
N GLN A 186 -14.99 19.83 -1.74
CA GLN A 186 -14.37 20.42 -0.56
C GLN A 186 -13.63 19.35 0.23
N ILE A 187 -12.67 19.79 1.04
CA ILE A 187 -11.90 18.94 1.95
C ILE A 187 -12.34 19.28 3.37
N GLU A 188 -12.86 18.29 4.08
CA GLU A 188 -13.11 18.39 5.52
C GLU A 188 -11.97 17.72 6.27
N THR A 189 -11.45 18.39 7.30
CA THR A 189 -10.35 17.90 8.14
C THR A 189 -10.76 17.77 9.59
N ARG A 190 -10.20 16.76 10.27
CA ARG A 190 -10.26 16.62 11.72
C ARG A 190 -8.86 16.36 12.24
N PHE A 191 -8.26 17.37 12.87
CA PHE A 191 -6.96 17.25 13.53
C PHE A 191 -7.11 16.55 14.87
N PHE A 192 -6.07 15.81 15.23
CA PHE A 192 -5.90 15.24 16.55
C PHE A 192 -5.27 16.27 17.49
N ASP A 193 -5.65 16.22 18.76
CA ASP A 193 -5.09 17.05 19.85
C ASP A 193 -5.13 18.57 19.60
N GLY A 194 -6.03 19.05 18.72
CA GLY A 194 -6.17 20.46 18.38
C GLY A 194 -5.00 21.09 17.63
N LYS A 195 -4.07 20.29 17.08
CA LYS A 195 -2.88 20.77 16.37
C LYS A 195 -3.20 21.10 14.91
N GLU A 196 -3.91 22.21 14.70
CA GLU A 196 -4.15 22.72 13.35
C GLU A 196 -2.87 23.19 12.68
N VAL A 197 -2.77 22.94 11.37
CA VAL A 197 -1.62 23.36 10.55
C VAL A 197 -2.10 23.89 9.23
N ASN A 198 -1.31 24.79 8.62
CA ASN A 198 -1.62 25.28 7.29
C ASN A 198 -1.50 24.13 6.28
N ILE A 199 -2.63 23.81 5.64
CA ILE A 199 -2.75 22.73 4.65
C ILE A 199 -3.17 23.24 3.27
N LYS A 200 -3.12 24.56 3.02
CA LYS A 200 -3.60 25.15 1.76
C LYS A 200 -2.95 24.51 0.54
N ASP A 201 -1.63 24.36 0.58
CA ASP A 201 -0.87 23.80 -0.54
C ASP A 201 -1.20 22.31 -0.75
N ALA A 202 -1.39 21.56 0.34
CA ALA A 202 -1.77 20.15 0.28
C ALA A 202 -3.20 19.96 -0.26
N ILE A 203 -4.14 20.83 0.11
CA ILE A 203 -5.50 20.83 -0.45
C ILE A 203 -5.46 21.11 -1.95
N GLN A 204 -4.69 22.12 -2.37
CA GLN A 204 -4.59 22.47 -3.79
C GLN A 204 -4.04 21.30 -4.62
N ALA A 205 -3.05 20.58 -4.11
CA ALA A 205 -2.52 19.37 -4.74
C ALA A 205 -3.59 18.29 -4.92
N VAL A 206 -4.37 18.00 -3.86
CA VAL A 206 -5.45 16.99 -3.92
C VAL A 206 -6.54 17.37 -4.92
N LEU A 207 -6.96 18.65 -4.94
CA LEU A 207 -8.00 19.11 -5.88
C LEU A 207 -7.53 19.06 -7.34
N THR A 208 -6.23 19.27 -7.58
CA THR A 208 -5.66 19.21 -8.94
C THR A 208 -5.60 17.77 -9.46
N TYR A 209 -5.23 16.80 -8.63
CA TYR A 209 -5.16 15.38 -9.01
C TYR A 209 -6.54 14.76 -9.30
N ALA A 210 -7.60 15.41 -8.83
CA ALA A 210 -8.95 14.89 -8.87
C ALA A 210 -9.75 15.27 -10.13
N ASN A 211 -9.15 16.07 -11.02
CA ASN A 211 -9.65 16.44 -12.34
C ASN A 211 -8.92 15.66 -13.43
#